data_AF-A0A455UEL8-F1
#
_entry.id   AF-A0A455UEL8-F1
#
_cell.length_a   1.000
_cell.length_b   1.000
_cell.length_c   1.000
_cell.angle_alpha   90.00
_cell.angle_beta   90.00
_cell.angle_gamma   90.00
#
_symmetry.space_group_name_H-M   'P 1'
#
loop_
_entity.id
_entity.type
_entity.pdbx_description
1 polymer ?
#
loop_
_entity_poly.entity_id
_entity_poly.type
_entity_poly.pdbx_seq_one_letter_code
_entity_poly.pdbx_strand_id
1 'polypeptide(L)'
;MRQIEPLGLDIWEGRFTPQRVGDHRFIIEAWWDIYATYHYELSKKHQAGVPVELELEEGRQLIERAAERASENDNGVLSAALGAVHEQFQLAQHDADRVALLLDGDTARLMHEADTRPHLTRSDTHYPLEVERLKARFASWYELFPRSETDDPNRHGTFKDVHRRLPLIRDMGFDVLYFPPIHPVGRAHRKGPNNSLEAGPDDPGSPYAIGSEEGGHEAIHPQLGTREDFRDLVRVANEHGLEIALDFAIQCSPDHPWLKEHPGWFSWRPDGSIRYAENPPKKYQDIVNVDFYAEDAIPLAMDRTS
;
A
#
# COMPACT_ATOMS: atom_id res chain seq x y z
N MET A 1 -21.57 0.16 11.62
CA MET A 1 -20.82 1.19 12.35
C MET A 1 -21.24 1.14 13.81
N ARG A 2 -20.42 1.62 14.75
CA ARG A 2 -20.76 1.68 16.18
C ARG A 2 -20.34 3.02 16.77
N GLN A 3 -21.05 3.49 17.80
CA GLN A 3 -20.56 4.62 18.58
C GLN A 3 -19.29 4.22 19.35
N ILE A 4 -18.37 5.16 19.50
CA ILE A 4 -17.13 5.00 20.25
C ILE A 4 -17.34 5.50 21.69
N GLU A 5 -16.73 4.83 22.66
CA GLU A 5 -16.69 5.27 24.05
C GLU A 5 -15.71 6.45 24.26
N PRO A 6 -16.02 7.42 25.14
CA PRO A 6 -17.26 7.52 25.93
C PRO A 6 -18.46 7.94 25.07
N LEU A 7 -19.60 7.28 25.26
CA LEU A 7 -20.85 7.62 24.56
C LEU A 7 -21.27 9.09 24.80
N GLY A 8 -21.96 9.68 23.82
CA GLY A 8 -22.47 11.07 23.88
C GLY A 8 -21.58 12.12 23.21
N LEU A 9 -20.49 11.71 22.56
CA LEU A 9 -19.63 12.59 21.75
C LEU A 9 -19.97 12.57 20.25
N ASP A 10 -21.00 11.82 19.84
CA ASP A 10 -21.41 11.63 18.45
C ASP A 10 -20.30 11.11 17.52
N ILE A 11 -19.33 10.37 18.07
CA ILE A 11 -18.25 9.75 17.31
C ILE A 11 -18.62 8.31 16.95
N TRP A 12 -18.51 7.99 15.66
CA TRP A 12 -18.81 6.67 15.11
C TRP A 12 -17.59 6.03 14.45
N GLU A 13 -17.45 4.72 14.62
CA GLU A 13 -16.42 3.89 13.99
C GLU A 13 -17.05 2.89 13.02
N GLY A 14 -16.41 2.77 11.85
CA GLY A 14 -16.65 1.71 10.88
C GLY A 14 -15.34 1.13 10.41
N ARG A 15 -15.36 -0.16 10.03
CA ARG A 15 -14.21 -0.84 9.42
C ARG A 15 -14.66 -1.55 8.16
N PHE A 16 -13.91 -1.37 7.09
CA PHE A 16 -14.03 -2.16 5.87
C PHE A 16 -12.65 -2.61 5.42
N THR A 17 -12.61 -3.67 4.60
CA THR A 17 -11.37 -4.17 3.99
C THR A 17 -11.55 -4.08 2.48
N PRO A 18 -10.74 -3.28 1.78
CA PRO A 18 -10.77 -3.24 0.32
C PRO A 18 -10.50 -4.63 -0.27
N GLN A 19 -11.25 -5.00 -1.31
CA GLN A 19 -11.19 -6.34 -1.91
C GLN A 19 -10.29 -6.41 -3.15
N ARG A 20 -9.79 -5.26 -3.63
CA ARG A 20 -8.93 -5.18 -4.81
C ARG A 20 -7.83 -4.14 -4.58
N VAL A 21 -6.72 -4.30 -5.31
CA VAL A 21 -5.69 -3.28 -5.48
C VAL A 21 -6.22 -2.16 -6.37
N GLY A 22 -5.74 -0.94 -6.12
CA GLY A 22 -6.02 0.26 -6.90
C GLY A 22 -6.81 1.31 -6.14
N ASP A 23 -7.26 2.31 -6.87
CA ASP A 23 -7.94 3.47 -6.30
C ASP A 23 -9.37 3.13 -5.86
N HIS A 24 -9.66 3.55 -4.64
CA HIS A 24 -10.97 3.51 -4.03
C HIS A 24 -11.35 4.90 -3.54
N ARG A 25 -12.66 5.08 -3.35
CA ARG A 25 -13.21 6.23 -2.65
C ARG A 25 -14.29 5.73 -1.72
N PHE A 26 -14.39 6.32 -0.55
CA PHE A 26 -15.50 6.08 0.36
C PHE A 26 -16.14 7.40 0.77
N ILE A 27 -17.40 7.32 1.17
CA ILE A 27 -18.16 8.42 1.75
C ILE A 27 -18.73 7.96 3.09
N ILE A 28 -19.14 8.90 3.92
CA ILE A 28 -19.86 8.63 5.16
C ILE A 28 -21.33 8.95 4.90
N GLU A 29 -22.20 7.96 5.14
CA GLU A 29 -23.65 8.13 5.11
C GLU A 29 -24.17 8.14 6.55
N ALA A 30 -25.03 9.10 6.88
CA ALA A 30 -25.71 9.22 8.17
C ALA A 30 -27.20 9.43 7.95
N TRP A 31 -28.05 8.72 8.70
CA TRP A 31 -29.50 8.79 8.64
C TRP A 31 -30.09 8.44 10.00
N TRP A 32 -31.41 8.61 10.14
CA TRP A 32 -32.11 8.19 11.35
C TRP A 32 -32.56 6.74 11.23
N ASP A 33 -32.03 5.86 12.08
CA ASP A 33 -32.49 4.48 12.16
C ASP A 33 -33.72 4.42 13.08
N ILE A 34 -34.90 4.46 12.45
CA ILE A 34 -36.19 4.48 13.15
C ILE A 34 -36.40 3.18 13.92
N TYR A 35 -36.04 2.03 13.34
CA TYR A 35 -36.25 0.75 13.99
C TYR A 35 -35.28 0.54 15.15
N ALA A 36 -34.02 0.92 15.02
CA ALA A 36 -33.07 0.86 16.12
C ALA A 36 -33.47 1.77 17.30
N THR A 37 -34.05 2.94 17.00
CA THR A 37 -34.61 3.84 18.03
C THR A 37 -35.77 3.16 18.77
N TYR A 38 -36.74 2.63 18.01
CA TYR A 38 -37.86 1.86 18.55
C TYR A 38 -37.41 0.66 19.38
N HIS A 39 -36.47 -0.13 18.86
CA HIS A 39 -35.90 -1.32 19.51
C HIS A 39 -35.29 -0.98 20.87
N TYR A 40 -34.50 0.10 20.93
CA TYR A 40 -33.92 0.59 22.18
C TYR A 40 -35.01 0.99 23.19
N GLU A 41 -36.03 1.75 22.77
CA GLU A 41 -37.11 2.19 23.65
C GLU A 41 -37.95 1.02 24.17
N LEU A 42 -38.33 0.09 23.30
CA LEU A 42 -39.06 -1.13 23.67
C LEU A 42 -38.27 -1.94 24.71
N SER A 43 -36.97 -2.14 24.46
CA SER A 43 -36.08 -2.85 25.38
C SER A 43 -36.03 -2.21 26.77
N LYS A 44 -35.91 -0.87 26.84
CA LYS A 44 -35.91 -0.14 28.12
C LYS A 44 -37.24 -0.22 28.85
N LYS A 45 -38.37 -0.02 28.16
CA LYS A 45 -39.71 -0.08 28.76
C LYS A 45 -40.01 -1.49 29.28
N HIS A 46 -39.71 -2.52 28.50
CA HIS A 46 -39.91 -3.91 28.89
C HIS A 46 -39.06 -4.30 30.11
N GLN A 47 -37.78 -3.93 30.15
CA GLN A 47 -36.90 -4.16 31.31
C GLN A 47 -37.38 -3.45 32.58
N ALA A 48 -38.05 -2.30 32.43
CA ALA A 48 -38.63 -1.55 33.55
C ALA A 48 -40.01 -2.08 33.99
N GLY A 49 -40.55 -3.11 33.35
CA GLY A 49 -41.87 -3.66 33.65
C GLY A 49 -43.04 -2.72 33.30
N VAL A 50 -42.79 -1.74 32.42
CA VAL A 50 -43.83 -0.85 31.90
C VAL A 50 -44.69 -1.63 30.90
N PRO A 51 -46.04 -1.51 30.92
CA PRO A 51 -46.89 -2.06 29.87
C PRO A 51 -46.48 -1.52 28.48
N VAL A 52 -46.32 -2.41 27.50
CA VAL A 52 -45.79 -2.08 26.15
C VAL A 52 -46.78 -2.40 25.02
N GLU A 53 -48.07 -2.47 25.32
CA GLU A 53 -49.12 -2.87 24.36
C GLU A 53 -49.15 -1.99 23.12
N LEU A 54 -48.96 -0.68 23.30
CA LEU A 54 -48.93 0.29 22.20
C LEU A 54 -47.64 0.15 21.38
N GLU A 55 -46.50 0.00 22.04
CA GLU A 55 -45.20 -0.18 21.40
C GLU A 55 -45.17 -1.48 20.59
N LEU A 56 -45.81 -2.55 21.04
CA LEU A 56 -45.95 -3.79 20.28
C LEU A 56 -46.71 -3.56 18.96
N GLU A 57 -47.78 -2.76 18.99
CA GLU A 57 -48.54 -2.40 17.79
C GLU A 57 -47.74 -1.48 16.85
N GLU A 58 -46.96 -0.54 17.38
CA GLU A 58 -46.03 0.28 16.60
C GLU A 58 -44.99 -0.59 15.88
N GLY A 59 -44.38 -1.55 16.60
CA GLY A 59 -43.42 -2.50 16.03
C GLY A 59 -44.01 -3.38 14.93
N ARG A 60 -45.25 -3.87 15.13
CA ARG A 60 -45.99 -4.62 14.11
C ARG A 60 -46.15 -3.81 12.82
N GLN A 61 -46.56 -2.54 12.94
CA GLN A 61 -46.73 -1.63 11.80
C GLN A 61 -45.40 -1.31 11.11
N LEU A 62 -44.31 -1.17 11.85
CA LEU A 62 -42.98 -0.96 11.27
C LEU A 62 -42.57 -2.14 10.38
N ILE A 63 -42.76 -3.38 10.85
CA ILE A 63 -42.46 -4.59 10.08
C ILE A 63 -43.37 -4.71 8.85
N GLU A 64 -44.67 -4.48 9.02
CA GLU A 64 -45.65 -4.52 7.92
C GLU A 64 -45.26 -3.55 6.80
N ARG A 65 -45.00 -2.28 7.14
CA ARG A 65 -44.55 -1.27 6.16
C ARG A 65 -43.20 -1.60 5.53
N ALA A 66 -42.28 -2.23 6.28
CA ALA A 66 -41.00 -2.67 5.74
C ALA A 66 -41.18 -3.82 4.74
N ALA A 67 -42.08 -4.78 5.02
CA ALA A 67 -42.40 -5.90 4.13
C ALA A 67 -43.07 -5.43 2.83
N GLU A 68 -44.04 -4.52 2.93
CA GLU A 68 -44.71 -3.89 1.79
C GLU A 68 -43.70 -3.20 0.88
N ARG A 69 -42.84 -2.35 1.47
CA ARG A 69 -41.81 -1.63 0.72
C ARG A 69 -40.76 -2.56 0.09
N ALA A 70 -40.37 -3.62 0.79
CA ALA A 70 -39.47 -4.62 0.22
C ALA A 70 -40.12 -5.30 -1.00
N SER A 71 -41.43 -5.54 -0.96
CA SER A 71 -42.18 -6.05 -2.11
C SER A 71 -42.24 -5.03 -3.26
N GLU A 72 -42.49 -3.76 -2.97
CA GLU A 72 -42.53 -2.68 -3.97
C GLU A 72 -41.18 -2.48 -4.68
N ASN A 73 -40.08 -2.77 -3.99
CA ASN A 73 -38.72 -2.70 -4.53
C ASN A 73 -38.25 -4.01 -5.19
N ASP A 74 -39.17 -4.91 -5.55
CA ASP A 74 -38.91 -6.24 -6.15
C ASP A 74 -37.97 -7.14 -5.31
N ASN A 75 -37.84 -6.88 -4.00
CA ASN A 75 -37.05 -7.71 -3.09
C ASN A 75 -37.94 -8.73 -2.37
N GLY A 76 -38.42 -9.71 -3.14
CA GLY A 76 -39.35 -10.74 -2.66
C GLY A 76 -38.78 -11.59 -1.51
N VAL A 77 -37.46 -11.79 -1.44
CA VAL A 77 -36.82 -12.55 -0.35
C VAL A 77 -36.93 -11.79 0.98
N LEU A 78 -36.59 -10.50 0.99
CA LEU A 78 -36.69 -9.66 2.18
C LEU A 78 -38.15 -9.46 2.60
N SER A 79 -39.04 -9.24 1.64
CA SER A 79 -40.47 -9.11 1.90
C SER A 79 -41.05 -10.37 2.55
N ALA A 80 -40.73 -11.56 2.03
CA ALA A 80 -41.17 -12.83 2.61
C ALA A 80 -40.59 -13.05 4.02
N ALA A 81 -39.32 -12.70 4.26
CA ALA A 81 -38.71 -12.82 5.57
C ALA A 81 -39.39 -11.90 6.61
N LEU A 82 -39.65 -10.65 6.26
CA LEU A 82 -40.39 -9.71 7.12
C LEU A 82 -41.85 -10.14 7.31
N GLY A 83 -42.48 -10.69 6.28
CA GLY A 83 -43.82 -11.29 6.36
C GLY A 83 -43.88 -12.45 7.34
N ALA A 84 -42.84 -13.30 7.39
CA ALA A 84 -42.75 -14.38 8.37
C ALA A 84 -42.61 -13.86 9.81
N VAL A 85 -41.83 -12.78 10.03
CA VAL A 85 -41.76 -12.12 11.34
C VAL A 85 -43.14 -11.57 11.72
N HIS A 86 -43.83 -10.94 10.77
CA HIS A 86 -45.19 -10.44 11.00
C HIS A 86 -46.17 -11.56 11.39
N GLU A 87 -46.15 -12.68 10.67
CA GLU A 87 -47.01 -13.83 10.98
C GLU A 87 -46.70 -14.42 12.38
N GLN A 88 -45.42 -14.58 12.72
CA GLN A 88 -44.99 -15.04 14.05
C GLN A 88 -45.47 -14.10 15.16
N PHE A 89 -45.42 -12.78 14.93
CA PHE A 89 -45.93 -11.79 15.86
C PHE A 89 -47.43 -11.96 16.14
N GLN A 90 -48.22 -12.24 15.09
CA GLN A 90 -49.66 -12.47 15.20
C GLN A 90 -50.00 -13.78 15.94
N LEU A 91 -49.20 -14.83 15.72
CA LEU A 91 -49.38 -16.14 16.36
C LEU A 91 -48.96 -16.17 17.84
N ALA A 92 -48.08 -15.26 18.25
CA ALA A 92 -47.60 -15.15 19.63
C ALA A 92 -48.76 -14.87 20.61
N GLN A 93 -48.84 -15.69 21.67
CA GLN A 93 -49.94 -15.67 22.65
C GLN A 93 -49.66 -14.74 23.84
N HIS A 94 -48.38 -14.45 24.12
CA HIS A 94 -47.98 -13.58 25.22
C HIS A 94 -47.17 -12.40 24.70
N ASP A 95 -47.34 -11.25 25.34
CA ASP A 95 -46.59 -10.03 24.98
C ASP A 95 -45.08 -10.22 25.15
N ALA A 96 -44.63 -11.05 26.09
CA ALA A 96 -43.22 -11.38 26.25
C ALA A 96 -42.63 -12.05 24.98
N ASP A 97 -43.39 -12.92 24.32
CA ASP A 97 -42.96 -13.59 23.08
C ASP A 97 -42.86 -12.59 21.93
N ARG A 98 -43.80 -11.63 21.87
CA ARG A 98 -43.80 -10.54 20.88
C ARG A 98 -42.63 -9.59 21.09
N VAL A 99 -42.36 -9.20 22.34
CA VAL A 99 -41.19 -8.38 22.67
C VAL A 99 -39.91 -9.10 22.27
N ALA A 100 -39.77 -10.39 22.61
CA ALA A 100 -38.59 -11.17 22.25
C ALA A 100 -38.38 -11.20 20.72
N LEU A 101 -39.45 -11.39 19.94
CA LEU A 101 -39.39 -11.39 18.48
C LEU A 101 -38.97 -10.03 17.89
N LEU A 102 -39.52 -8.93 18.40
CA LEU A 102 -39.18 -7.58 17.94
C LEU A 102 -37.79 -7.13 18.39
N LEU A 103 -37.29 -7.66 19.50
CA LEU A 103 -35.93 -7.38 19.96
C LEU A 103 -34.87 -8.34 19.39
N ASP A 104 -35.30 -9.37 18.65
CA ASP A 104 -34.41 -10.38 18.09
C ASP A 104 -33.40 -9.80 17.09
N GLY A 105 -32.19 -10.36 17.09
CA GLY A 105 -31.11 -9.90 16.23
C GLY A 105 -31.38 -10.11 14.73
N ASP A 106 -32.09 -11.17 14.36
CA ASP A 106 -32.46 -11.41 12.97
C ASP A 106 -33.55 -10.44 12.52
N THR A 107 -34.54 -10.14 13.37
CA THR A 107 -35.54 -9.11 13.09
C THR A 107 -34.87 -7.75 12.89
N ALA A 108 -33.95 -7.36 13.79
CA ALA A 108 -33.20 -6.11 13.68
C ALA A 108 -32.37 -6.04 12.38
N ARG A 109 -31.74 -7.14 11.96
CA ARG A 109 -31.00 -7.21 10.69
C ARG A 109 -31.92 -7.04 9.48
N LEU A 110 -33.07 -7.73 9.44
CA LEU A 110 -34.04 -7.59 8.36
C LEU A 110 -34.59 -6.16 8.26
N MET A 111 -34.89 -5.54 9.39
CA MET A 111 -35.36 -4.15 9.44
C MET A 111 -34.27 -3.16 9.00
N HIS A 112 -33.00 -3.40 9.34
CA HIS A 112 -31.88 -2.60 8.86
C HIS A 112 -31.69 -2.72 7.33
N GLU A 113 -31.86 -3.92 6.78
CA GLU A 113 -31.82 -4.14 5.32
C GLU A 113 -32.99 -3.45 4.59
N ALA A 114 -34.16 -3.34 5.24
CA ALA A 114 -35.36 -2.69 4.70
C ALA A 114 -35.46 -1.18 5.00
N ASP A 115 -34.47 -0.59 5.68
CA ASP A 115 -34.53 0.80 6.14
C ASP A 115 -34.57 1.78 4.96
N THR A 116 -35.49 2.74 5.03
CA THR A 116 -35.59 3.87 4.10
C THR A 116 -34.50 4.91 4.22
N ARG A 117 -33.74 4.87 5.32
CA ARG A 117 -32.72 5.87 5.66
C ARG A 117 -33.29 7.29 5.64
N PRO A 118 -34.31 7.59 6.47
CA PRO A 118 -34.86 8.95 6.54
C PRO A 118 -33.79 9.94 6.98
N HIS A 119 -33.82 11.14 6.41
CA HIS A 119 -32.80 12.18 6.61
C HIS A 119 -31.38 11.76 6.21
N LEU A 120 -31.25 10.84 5.24
CA LEU A 120 -29.95 10.44 4.68
C LEU A 120 -29.15 11.67 4.22
N THR A 121 -28.02 11.86 4.88
CA THR A 121 -27.00 12.85 4.54
C THR A 121 -25.71 12.13 4.20
N ARG A 122 -24.98 12.66 3.22
CA ARG A 122 -23.69 12.13 2.77
C ARG A 122 -22.61 13.15 3.06
N SER A 123 -21.40 12.69 3.37
CA SER A 123 -20.24 13.57 3.41
C SER A 123 -20.01 14.22 2.04
N ASP A 124 -19.75 15.53 2.01
CA ASP A 124 -19.42 16.24 0.76
C ASP A 124 -18.10 15.74 0.15
N THR A 125 -17.22 15.19 0.97
CA THR A 125 -15.93 14.66 0.55
C THR A 125 -16.03 13.18 0.17
N HIS A 126 -15.47 12.84 -1.00
CA HIS A 126 -15.13 11.47 -1.36
C HIS A 126 -13.69 11.21 -0.91
N TYR A 127 -13.54 10.50 0.20
CA TYR A 127 -12.23 10.23 0.79
C TYR A 127 -11.44 9.27 -0.11
N PRO A 128 -10.29 9.69 -0.65
CA PRO A 128 -9.47 8.83 -1.49
C PRO A 128 -8.80 7.74 -0.65
N LEU A 129 -8.70 6.54 -1.21
CA LEU A 129 -7.97 5.43 -0.61
C LEU A 129 -7.23 4.67 -1.72
N GLU A 130 -5.91 4.76 -1.70
CA GLU A 130 -5.04 3.95 -2.56
C GLU A 130 -4.71 2.63 -1.86
N VAL A 131 -4.98 1.53 -2.54
CA VAL A 131 -4.75 0.18 -2.01
C VAL A 131 -3.67 -0.49 -2.85
N GLU A 132 -2.53 -0.75 -2.24
CA GLU A 132 -1.42 -1.44 -2.90
C GLU A 132 -1.42 -2.96 -2.61
N ARG A 133 -0.57 -3.68 -3.33
CA ARG A 133 -0.33 -5.12 -3.10
C ARG A 133 0.21 -5.37 -1.68
N LEU A 134 -0.08 -6.55 -1.12
CA LEU A 134 0.31 -6.90 0.26
C LEU A 134 1.81 -6.69 0.54
N LYS A 135 2.67 -7.05 -0.42
CA LYS A 135 4.13 -6.93 -0.31
C LYS A 135 4.64 -5.49 -0.16
N ALA A 136 3.85 -4.47 -0.49
CA ALA A 136 4.19 -3.07 -0.20
C ALA A 136 4.23 -2.79 1.32
N ARG A 137 3.45 -3.54 2.11
CA ARG A 137 3.37 -3.41 3.57
C ARG A 137 4.09 -4.52 4.33
N PHE A 138 4.11 -5.73 3.78
CA PHE A 138 4.59 -6.91 4.48
C PHE A 138 5.48 -7.75 3.56
N ALA A 139 6.78 -7.62 3.76
CA ALA A 139 7.81 -8.39 3.08
C ALA A 139 9.10 -8.38 3.92
N SER A 140 9.86 -9.48 3.89
CA SER A 140 11.20 -9.57 4.47
C SER A 140 12.27 -9.38 3.39
N TRP A 141 13.23 -8.49 3.64
CA TRP A 141 14.26 -8.07 2.69
C TRP A 141 15.64 -8.58 3.07
N TYR A 142 16.36 -9.15 2.10
CA TYR A 142 17.76 -9.56 2.24
C TYR A 142 18.64 -8.76 1.27
N GLU A 143 19.68 -8.09 1.78
CA GLU A 143 20.66 -7.38 0.97
C GLU A 143 21.87 -8.26 0.69
N LEU A 144 22.32 -8.26 -0.56
CA LEU A 144 23.47 -9.03 -1.01
C LEU A 144 24.25 -8.23 -2.05
N PHE A 145 25.58 -8.33 -2.01
CA PHE A 145 26.47 -7.75 -3.03
C PHE A 145 26.83 -8.84 -4.04
N PRO A 146 26.31 -8.82 -5.28
CA PRO A 146 26.55 -9.90 -6.25
C PRO A 146 28.03 -10.16 -6.53
N ARG A 147 28.85 -9.10 -6.55
CA ARG A 147 30.30 -9.19 -6.74
C ARG A 147 31.03 -9.98 -5.66
N SER A 148 30.45 -10.10 -4.48
CA SER A 148 31.02 -10.84 -3.35
C SER A 148 30.60 -12.30 -3.34
N GLU A 149 29.63 -12.69 -4.17
CA GLU A 149 29.20 -14.08 -4.30
C GLU A 149 30.17 -14.84 -5.20
N THR A 150 31.27 -15.28 -4.62
CA THR A 150 32.36 -15.99 -5.28
C THR A 150 32.83 -17.14 -4.38
N ASP A 151 33.49 -18.12 -4.95
CA ASP A 151 34.21 -19.20 -4.27
C ASP A 151 35.71 -18.88 -4.10
N ASP A 152 36.20 -17.82 -4.77
CA ASP A 152 37.57 -17.34 -4.69
C ASP A 152 37.58 -15.84 -4.32
N PRO A 153 38.22 -15.44 -3.21
CA PRO A 153 38.30 -14.04 -2.79
C PRO A 153 38.98 -13.12 -3.80
N ASN A 154 39.73 -13.66 -4.77
CA ASN A 154 40.38 -12.89 -5.83
C ASN A 154 39.56 -12.84 -7.13
N ARG A 155 38.37 -13.45 -7.16
CA ARG A 155 37.47 -13.49 -8.32
C ARG A 155 36.22 -12.67 -8.04
N HIS A 156 35.91 -11.74 -8.94
CA HIS A 156 34.64 -11.01 -8.89
C HIS A 156 33.47 -11.97 -9.17
N GLY A 157 32.47 -11.99 -8.28
CA GLY A 157 31.25 -12.78 -8.46
C GLY A 157 30.41 -12.30 -9.63
N THR A 158 29.61 -13.21 -10.20
CA THR A 158 28.70 -12.93 -11.33
C THR A 158 27.23 -13.10 -10.93
N PHE A 159 26.29 -12.72 -11.78
CA PHE A 159 24.88 -13.05 -11.54
C PHE A 159 24.64 -14.56 -11.46
N LYS A 160 25.35 -15.36 -12.27
CA LYS A 160 25.29 -16.83 -12.23
C LYS A 160 25.68 -17.39 -10.88
N ASP A 161 26.68 -16.78 -10.28
CA ASP A 161 27.12 -17.16 -8.94
C ASP A 161 26.04 -16.93 -7.88
N VAL A 162 25.23 -15.87 -8.00
CA VAL A 162 24.13 -15.57 -7.06
C VAL A 162 23.06 -16.67 -7.02
N HIS A 163 22.86 -17.43 -8.10
CA HIS A 163 21.86 -18.53 -8.13
C HIS A 163 22.08 -19.52 -6.99
N ARG A 164 23.34 -19.76 -6.59
CA ARG A 164 23.69 -20.69 -5.50
C ARG A 164 23.16 -20.25 -4.13
N ARG A 165 22.83 -18.96 -3.96
CA ARG A 165 22.35 -18.37 -2.71
C ARG A 165 20.83 -18.36 -2.59
N LEU A 166 20.11 -18.39 -3.70
CA LEU A 166 18.64 -18.25 -3.73
C LEU A 166 17.92 -19.30 -2.86
N PRO A 167 18.28 -20.59 -2.86
CA PRO A 167 17.63 -21.58 -1.99
C PRO A 167 17.79 -21.23 -0.50
N LEU A 168 19.00 -20.84 -0.09
CA LEU A 168 19.27 -20.49 1.31
C LEU A 168 18.50 -19.23 1.74
N ILE A 169 18.46 -18.21 0.89
CA ILE A 169 17.73 -16.96 1.17
C ILE A 169 16.24 -17.23 1.32
N ARG A 170 15.67 -18.06 0.44
CA ARG A 170 14.30 -18.54 0.57
C ARG A 170 14.10 -19.30 1.88
N ASP A 171 14.99 -20.22 2.24
CA ASP A 171 14.86 -21.05 3.45
C ASP A 171 14.95 -20.23 4.75
N MET A 172 15.61 -19.07 4.71
CA MET A 172 15.59 -18.08 5.79
C MET A 172 14.25 -17.30 5.89
N GLY A 173 13.36 -17.43 4.91
CA GLY A 173 12.04 -16.82 4.91
C GLY A 173 11.98 -15.40 4.33
N PHE A 174 12.92 -15.02 3.46
CA PHE A 174 12.88 -13.72 2.78
C PHE A 174 11.98 -13.73 1.54
N ASP A 175 11.39 -12.57 1.23
CA ASP A 175 10.52 -12.36 0.08
C ASP A 175 11.19 -11.52 -1.03
N VAL A 176 12.15 -10.67 -0.65
CA VAL A 176 12.82 -9.71 -1.53
C VAL A 176 14.33 -9.83 -1.39
N LEU A 177 15.03 -9.95 -2.52
CA LEU A 177 16.47 -9.88 -2.62
C LEU A 177 16.86 -8.53 -3.23
N TYR A 178 17.50 -7.70 -2.43
CA TYR A 178 17.93 -6.35 -2.78
C TYR A 178 19.40 -6.34 -3.16
N PHE A 179 19.71 -5.68 -4.28
CA PHE A 179 21.07 -5.43 -4.73
C PHE A 179 21.43 -3.94 -4.67
N PRO A 180 22.62 -3.60 -4.16
CA PRO A 180 23.29 -2.35 -4.49
C PRO A 180 23.41 -2.17 -6.02
N PRO A 181 23.78 -0.97 -6.51
CA PRO A 181 23.86 -0.73 -7.94
C PRO A 181 24.70 -1.79 -8.68
N ILE A 182 24.16 -2.29 -9.79
CA ILE A 182 24.74 -3.36 -10.61
C ILE A 182 25.40 -2.83 -11.90
N HIS A 183 25.65 -1.53 -11.93
CA HIS A 183 26.12 -0.77 -13.08
C HIS A 183 27.65 -0.63 -13.08
N PRO A 184 28.28 -0.26 -14.20
CA PRO A 184 29.70 0.04 -14.24
C PRO A 184 30.11 1.07 -13.19
N VAL A 185 31.29 0.90 -12.59
CA VAL A 185 31.80 1.77 -11.51
C VAL A 185 32.93 2.66 -12.03
N GLY A 186 32.84 3.95 -11.73
CA GLY A 186 33.83 4.96 -12.13
C GLY A 186 35.25 4.64 -11.65
N ARG A 187 36.24 5.15 -12.39
CA ARG A 187 37.67 5.02 -12.11
C ARG A 187 38.23 6.32 -11.52
N ALA A 188 37.74 7.47 -11.97
CA ALA A 188 38.11 8.78 -11.45
C ALA A 188 37.70 8.92 -9.97
N HIS A 189 38.67 9.30 -9.14
CA HIS A 189 38.48 9.46 -7.68
C HIS A 189 37.90 8.24 -6.97
N ARG A 190 38.08 7.04 -7.56
CA ARG A 190 37.61 5.78 -6.99
C ARG A 190 38.15 5.58 -5.58
N LYS A 191 37.27 5.20 -4.65
CA LYS A 191 37.65 4.84 -3.29
C LYS A 191 38.19 3.42 -3.20
N GLY A 192 39.22 3.23 -2.38
CA GLY A 192 39.80 1.92 -2.09
C GLY A 192 39.23 1.29 -0.80
N PRO A 193 39.84 0.17 -0.34
CA PRO A 193 39.43 -0.54 0.86
C PRO A 193 39.36 0.37 2.09
N ASN A 194 38.39 0.10 2.98
CA ASN A 194 38.15 0.91 4.18
C ASN A 194 37.88 2.41 3.87
N ASN A 195 37.27 2.72 2.72
CA ASN A 195 36.91 4.09 2.31
C ASN A 195 38.15 5.00 2.16
N SER A 196 39.29 4.43 1.74
CA SER A 196 40.48 5.21 1.38
C SER A 196 40.21 6.10 0.16
N LEU A 197 40.90 7.24 0.09
CA LEU A 197 40.81 8.16 -1.06
C LEU A 197 41.59 7.68 -2.28
N GLU A 198 42.48 6.71 -2.09
CA GLU A 198 43.30 6.11 -3.14
C GLU A 198 42.89 4.64 -3.30
N ALA A 199 42.54 4.26 -4.53
CA ALA A 199 42.27 2.89 -4.94
C ALA A 199 43.47 2.32 -5.71
N GLY A 200 43.81 1.08 -5.42
CA GLY A 200 44.70 0.27 -6.25
C GLY A 200 44.08 -0.09 -7.61
N PRO A 201 44.88 -0.64 -8.54
CA PRO A 201 44.44 -0.93 -9.91
C PRO A 201 43.28 -1.93 -9.97
N ASP A 202 43.22 -2.86 -9.01
CA ASP A 202 42.24 -3.94 -8.95
C ASP A 202 41.13 -3.71 -7.91
N ASP A 203 41.14 -2.55 -7.22
CA ASP A 203 40.13 -2.25 -6.21
C ASP A 203 38.77 -1.99 -6.89
N PRO A 204 37.70 -2.65 -6.44
CA PRO A 204 36.41 -2.64 -7.14
C PRO A 204 35.60 -1.37 -6.90
N GLY A 205 36.03 -0.50 -5.98
CA GLY A 205 35.35 0.75 -5.66
C GLY A 205 33.98 0.59 -5.00
N SER A 206 33.28 1.72 -4.89
CA SER A 206 31.90 1.79 -4.41
C SER A 206 30.93 1.52 -5.57
N PRO A 207 29.97 0.59 -5.44
CA PRO A 207 28.92 0.39 -6.46
C PRO A 207 28.10 1.67 -6.73
N TYR A 208 28.02 2.56 -5.74
CA TYR A 208 27.31 3.84 -5.84
C TYR A 208 28.03 4.90 -6.67
N ALA A 209 29.28 4.69 -7.06
CA ALA A 209 30.00 5.52 -8.02
C ALA A 209 29.66 5.10 -9.45
N ILE A 210 28.36 5.23 -9.80
CA ILE A 210 27.76 4.71 -11.02
C ILE A 210 28.29 5.45 -12.24
N GLY A 211 28.72 4.72 -13.26
CA GLY A 211 29.10 5.24 -14.56
C GLY A 211 30.59 5.07 -14.86
N SER A 212 30.89 4.60 -16.06
CA SER A 212 32.24 4.58 -16.63
C SER A 212 32.15 4.68 -18.15
N GLU A 213 33.27 4.54 -18.85
CA GLU A 213 33.29 4.38 -20.31
C GLU A 213 32.48 3.17 -20.80
N GLU A 214 32.22 2.20 -19.93
CA GLU A 214 31.47 0.96 -20.22
C GLU A 214 29.94 1.16 -20.12
N GLY A 215 29.49 2.33 -19.62
CA GLY A 215 28.08 2.71 -19.56
C GLY A 215 27.64 3.32 -18.22
N GLY A 216 26.36 3.70 -18.15
CA GLY A 216 25.72 4.33 -17.00
C GLY A 216 24.64 3.46 -16.34
N HIS A 217 23.58 4.11 -15.85
CA HIS A 217 22.44 3.48 -15.15
C HIS A 217 21.66 2.42 -15.96
N GLU A 218 21.86 2.34 -17.27
CA GLU A 218 21.21 1.32 -18.12
C GLU A 218 22.12 0.12 -18.43
N ALA A 219 23.40 0.23 -18.08
CA ALA A 219 24.41 -0.81 -18.34
C ALA A 219 24.53 -1.78 -17.17
N ILE A 220 24.96 -2.99 -17.47
CA ILE A 220 25.38 -3.99 -16.48
C ILE A 220 26.89 -3.88 -16.32
N HIS A 221 27.39 -3.91 -15.08
CA HIS A 221 28.82 -3.98 -14.81
C HIS A 221 29.43 -5.20 -15.54
N PRO A 222 30.45 -5.04 -16.41
CA PRO A 222 30.89 -6.14 -17.28
C PRO A 222 31.33 -7.41 -16.53
N GLN A 223 31.93 -7.25 -15.33
CA GLN A 223 32.33 -8.38 -14.48
C GLN A 223 31.15 -9.12 -13.82
N LEU A 224 29.94 -8.55 -13.76
CA LEU A 224 28.75 -9.24 -13.24
C LEU A 224 28.12 -10.18 -14.28
N GLY A 225 28.33 -9.92 -15.57
CA GLY A 225 27.76 -10.67 -16.69
C GLY A 225 26.99 -9.77 -17.66
N THR A 226 26.03 -10.35 -18.38
CA THR A 226 25.20 -9.62 -19.35
C THR A 226 23.81 -9.29 -18.83
N ARG A 227 23.04 -8.53 -19.62
CA ARG A 227 21.62 -8.26 -19.33
C ARG A 227 20.78 -9.54 -19.37
N GLU A 228 21.15 -10.50 -20.21
CA GLU A 228 20.53 -11.83 -20.27
C GLU A 228 20.84 -12.63 -19.01
N ASP A 229 22.07 -12.59 -18.50
CA ASP A 229 22.41 -13.24 -17.22
C ASP A 229 21.60 -12.63 -16.07
N PHE A 230 21.39 -11.30 -16.06
CA PHE A 230 20.54 -10.65 -15.06
C PHE A 230 19.05 -11.06 -15.18
N ARG A 231 18.51 -11.13 -16.40
CA ARG A 231 17.13 -11.61 -16.64
C ARG A 231 16.95 -13.04 -16.19
N ASP A 232 17.95 -13.89 -16.41
CA ASP A 232 17.94 -15.27 -15.95
C ASP A 232 17.92 -15.35 -14.41
N LEU A 233 18.73 -14.53 -13.74
CA LEU A 233 18.71 -14.40 -12.28
C LEU A 233 17.33 -13.97 -11.76
N VAL A 234 16.69 -12.97 -12.38
CA VAL A 234 15.33 -12.52 -12.00
C VAL A 234 14.32 -13.66 -12.16
N ARG A 235 14.38 -14.42 -13.26
CA ARG A 235 13.51 -15.58 -13.50
C ARG A 235 13.69 -16.64 -12.41
N VAL A 236 14.93 -17.03 -12.11
CA VAL A 236 15.21 -18.06 -11.12
C VAL A 236 14.87 -17.58 -9.71
N ALA A 237 15.13 -16.32 -9.36
CA ALA A 237 14.69 -15.74 -8.09
C ALA A 237 13.17 -15.85 -7.92
N ASN A 238 12.39 -15.58 -8.97
CA ASN A 238 10.95 -15.73 -8.97
C ASN A 238 10.51 -17.19 -8.76
N GLU A 239 11.19 -18.16 -9.39
CA GLU A 239 10.96 -19.61 -9.15
C GLU A 239 11.20 -20.01 -7.68
N HIS A 240 12.04 -19.26 -6.96
CA HIS A 240 12.26 -19.40 -5.52
C HIS A 240 11.32 -18.54 -4.64
N GLY A 241 10.37 -17.81 -5.24
CA GLY A 241 9.45 -16.91 -4.54
C GLY A 241 10.04 -15.55 -4.16
N LEU A 242 11.24 -15.22 -4.65
CA LEU A 242 11.96 -13.98 -4.35
C LEU A 242 11.70 -12.92 -5.44
N GLU A 243 11.39 -11.69 -5.02
CA GLU A 243 11.41 -10.51 -5.90
C GLU A 243 12.78 -9.84 -5.86
N ILE A 244 13.30 -9.41 -7.02
CA ILE A 244 14.53 -8.63 -7.08
C ILE A 244 14.19 -7.14 -6.94
N ALA A 245 14.82 -6.47 -5.99
CA ALA A 245 14.80 -5.01 -5.85
C ALA A 245 16.18 -4.45 -6.23
N LEU A 246 16.20 -3.42 -7.09
CA LEU A 246 17.43 -2.73 -7.47
C LEU A 246 17.52 -1.38 -6.79
N ASP A 247 18.72 -1.05 -6.32
CA ASP A 247 19.04 0.32 -5.94
C ASP A 247 18.94 1.25 -7.14
N PHE A 248 18.28 2.40 -6.94
CA PHE A 248 18.23 3.47 -7.90
C PHE A 248 18.77 4.75 -7.27
N ALA A 249 20.09 4.90 -7.29
CA ALA A 249 20.78 6.08 -6.79
C ALA A 249 20.99 7.10 -7.92
N ILE A 250 20.24 8.22 -7.90
CA ILE A 250 20.35 9.26 -8.93
C ILE A 250 21.57 10.14 -8.69
N GLN A 251 22.73 9.61 -9.08
CA GLN A 251 24.04 10.24 -8.93
C GLN A 251 25.02 9.61 -9.92
N CYS A 252 26.10 10.31 -10.25
CA CYS A 252 27.04 9.88 -11.28
C CYS A 252 28.46 9.87 -10.72
N SER A 253 29.29 8.93 -11.16
CA SER A 253 30.74 9.11 -11.07
C SER A 253 31.19 10.22 -12.05
N PRO A 254 32.40 10.79 -11.89
CA PRO A 254 32.95 11.73 -12.86
C PRO A 254 33.13 11.16 -14.28
N ASP A 255 33.13 9.82 -14.42
CA ASP A 255 33.29 9.12 -15.70
C ASP A 255 31.95 8.77 -16.37
N HIS A 256 30.80 9.08 -15.73
CA HIS A 256 29.49 8.71 -16.26
C HIS A 256 29.20 9.43 -17.60
N PRO A 257 28.65 8.75 -18.63
CA PRO A 257 28.39 9.33 -19.95
C PRO A 257 27.57 10.63 -19.94
N TRP A 258 26.57 10.72 -19.05
CA TRP A 258 25.75 11.92 -18.85
C TRP A 258 26.55 13.22 -18.62
N LEU A 259 27.76 13.18 -18.06
CA LEU A 259 28.56 14.39 -17.88
C LEU A 259 28.95 15.02 -19.23
N LYS A 260 29.09 14.20 -20.27
CA LYS A 260 29.40 14.64 -21.65
C LYS A 260 28.14 14.83 -22.48
N GLU A 261 27.18 13.91 -22.35
CA GLU A 261 25.94 13.87 -23.15
C GLU A 261 24.92 14.91 -22.69
N HIS A 262 24.87 15.19 -21.38
CA HIS A 262 23.91 16.07 -20.73
C HIS A 262 24.61 17.01 -19.72
N PRO A 263 25.56 17.85 -20.15
CA PRO A 263 26.28 18.73 -19.24
C PRO A 263 25.35 19.67 -18.46
N GLY A 264 24.20 20.06 -19.06
CA GLY A 264 23.19 20.90 -18.41
C GLY A 264 22.48 20.26 -17.21
N TRP A 265 22.65 18.95 -16.96
CA TRP A 265 22.12 18.27 -15.78
C TRP A 265 23.00 18.42 -14.53
N PHE A 266 24.12 19.12 -14.62
CA PHE A 266 25.10 19.22 -13.53
C PHE A 266 25.43 20.67 -13.21
N SER A 267 25.70 20.93 -11.93
CA SER A 267 26.12 22.26 -11.47
C SER A 267 27.63 22.43 -11.63
N TRP A 268 28.02 23.09 -12.72
CA TRP A 268 29.42 23.41 -13.03
C TRP A 268 29.86 24.67 -12.29
N ARG A 269 31.06 24.63 -11.72
CA ARG A 269 31.72 25.81 -11.15
C ARG A 269 32.27 26.70 -12.27
N PRO A 270 32.54 27.98 -11.99
CA PRO A 270 33.11 28.91 -12.99
C PRO A 270 34.45 28.47 -13.59
N ASP A 271 35.20 27.59 -12.91
CA ASP A 271 36.47 27.02 -13.38
C ASP A 271 36.30 25.73 -14.22
N GLY A 272 35.05 25.30 -14.46
CA GLY A 272 34.73 24.08 -15.19
C GLY A 272 34.78 22.80 -14.37
N SER A 273 35.00 22.87 -13.05
CA SER A 273 34.93 21.69 -12.16
C SER A 273 33.52 21.47 -11.59
N ILE A 274 33.22 20.25 -11.13
CA ILE A 274 31.94 19.93 -10.46
C ILE A 274 32.19 19.67 -8.98
N ARG A 275 31.23 20.09 -8.14
CA ARG A 275 31.23 19.74 -6.71
C ARG A 275 30.91 18.27 -6.54
N TYR A 276 31.81 17.53 -5.90
CA TYR A 276 31.50 16.18 -5.44
C TYR A 276 30.36 16.22 -4.41
N ALA A 277 29.63 15.10 -4.29
CA ALA A 277 28.51 15.03 -3.36
C ALA A 277 28.99 15.01 -1.90
N GLU A 278 28.23 15.66 -1.02
CA GLU A 278 28.48 15.65 0.43
C GLU A 278 27.15 15.41 1.16
N ASN A 279 27.21 14.63 2.25
CA ASN A 279 26.14 14.55 3.25
C ASN A 279 26.79 14.73 4.63
N PRO A 280 26.98 15.98 5.10
CA PRO A 280 27.81 16.28 6.25
C PRO A 280 27.52 15.38 7.47
N PRO A 281 28.56 14.78 8.09
CA PRO A 281 29.99 15.02 7.88
C PRO A 281 30.64 14.17 6.76
N LYS A 282 29.87 13.34 6.04
CA LYS A 282 30.39 12.43 5.01
C LYS A 282 30.66 13.16 3.69
N LYS A 283 31.80 12.82 3.07
CA LYS A 283 32.21 13.31 1.75
C LYS A 283 32.30 12.15 0.76
N TYR A 284 31.81 12.38 -0.44
CA TYR A 284 31.78 11.37 -1.51
C TYR A 284 32.49 11.92 -2.74
N GLN A 285 33.83 11.89 -2.71
CA GLN A 285 34.70 12.40 -3.76
C GLN A 285 34.57 11.63 -5.08
N ASP A 286 33.99 10.43 -5.03
CA ASP A 286 33.78 9.49 -6.12
C ASP A 286 32.48 9.73 -6.90
N ILE A 287 31.65 10.70 -6.49
CA ILE A 287 30.36 10.99 -7.14
C ILE A 287 30.05 12.50 -7.23
N VAL A 288 29.19 12.82 -8.19
CA VAL A 288 28.56 14.12 -8.42
C VAL A 288 27.04 13.95 -8.47
N ASN A 289 26.32 14.98 -8.06
CA ASN A 289 24.85 14.99 -8.05
C ASN A 289 24.28 15.64 -9.32
N VAL A 290 23.12 15.16 -9.72
CA VAL A 290 22.27 15.80 -10.75
C VAL A 290 21.63 17.05 -10.15
N ASP A 291 21.63 18.14 -10.91
CA ASP A 291 20.92 19.38 -10.59
C ASP A 291 19.54 19.38 -11.26
N PHE A 292 18.52 18.98 -10.51
CA PHE A 292 17.15 18.89 -11.00
C PHE A 292 16.48 20.25 -11.28
N TYR A 293 17.11 21.35 -10.88
CA TYR A 293 16.58 22.71 -11.07
C TYR A 293 17.34 23.51 -12.11
N ALA A 294 18.37 22.92 -12.72
CA ALA A 294 19.00 23.51 -13.90
C ALA A 294 17.98 23.61 -15.04
N GLU A 295 18.02 24.70 -15.79
CA GLU A 295 17.07 24.99 -16.88
C GLU A 295 17.00 23.83 -17.89
N ASP A 296 18.16 23.28 -18.25
CA ASP A 296 18.30 22.15 -19.17
C ASP A 296 17.88 20.78 -18.57
N ALA A 297 17.66 20.70 -17.26
CA ALA A 297 17.27 19.47 -16.54
C ALA A 297 15.74 19.35 -16.36
N ILE A 298 14.99 20.42 -16.60
CA ILE A 298 13.52 20.40 -16.52
C ILE A 298 12.98 19.79 -17.82
N PRO A 299 12.22 18.67 -17.77
CA PRO A 299 11.62 18.09 -18.96
C PRO A 299 10.68 19.10 -19.62
N LEU A 300 10.77 19.26 -20.95
CA LEU A 300 9.93 20.19 -21.75
C LEU A 300 8.40 20.00 -21.55
N ALA A 301 7.97 18.86 -20.99
CA ALA A 301 6.57 18.59 -20.64
C ALA A 301 6.10 19.27 -19.33
N MET A 302 6.99 19.93 -18.59
CA MET A 302 6.67 20.74 -17.40
C MET A 302 6.68 22.24 -17.67
N ASP A 303 6.49 22.67 -18.92
CA ASP A 303 6.15 24.07 -19.20
C ASP A 303 4.75 24.34 -18.65
N ARG A 304 4.71 24.79 -17.39
CA ARG A 304 3.50 25.25 -16.69
C ARG A 304 3.09 26.60 -17.26
N THR A 305 2.59 26.58 -18.49
CA THR A 305 1.76 27.64 -19.05
C THR A 305 0.43 27.05 -19.51
N SER A 306 -0.45 26.81 -18.54
CA SER A 306 -1.91 26.69 -18.68
C SER A 306 -2.58 26.97 -17.34
#